data_AF-A0A2G1YFU8-F1
#
_entry.id   AF-A0A2G1YFU8-F1
#
_cell.length_a   1.000
_cell.length_b   1.000
_cell.length_c   1.000
_cell.angle_alpha   90.00
_cell.angle_beta   90.00
_cell.angle_gamma   90.00
#
_symmetry.space_group_name_H-M   'P 1'
#
loop_
_entity.id
_entity.type
_entity.pdbx_description
1 polymer ?
#
loop_
_entity_poly.entity_id
_entity_poly.type
_entity_poly.pdbx_seq_one_letter_code
_entity_poly.pdbx_strand_id
1 'polypeptide(L)'
;MIIKDFKTLPIPEQWFELWEYGSFLATVQTDWCNFSLYALHSFYVEVYSDPATNRVFANFPFKDTKGLEKYIMHIEVPELNII
;
A
#
# COMPACT_ATOMS: atom_id res chain seq x y z
N MET A 1 7.82 7.20 -10.64
CA MET A 1 7.82 8.28 -9.62
C MET A 1 8.56 7.84 -8.35
N ILE A 2 9.11 8.75 -7.55
CA ILE A 2 9.65 8.46 -6.20
C ILE A 2 8.72 9.01 -5.10
N ILE A 3 8.87 8.52 -3.85
CA ILE A 3 8.02 8.93 -2.71
C ILE A 3 7.96 10.45 -2.52
N LYS A 4 9.09 11.15 -2.69
CA LYS A 4 9.15 12.61 -2.51
C LYS A 4 8.19 13.32 -3.47
N ASP A 5 8.21 12.94 -4.75
CA ASP A 5 7.35 13.54 -5.77
C ASP A 5 5.88 13.19 -5.51
N PHE A 6 5.59 11.93 -5.17
CA PHE A 6 4.24 11.48 -4.83
C PHE A 6 3.63 12.31 -3.69
N LYS A 7 4.41 12.55 -2.63
CA LYS A 7 3.97 13.35 -1.47
C LYS A 7 3.73 14.83 -1.81
N THR A 8 4.25 15.33 -2.93
CA THR A 8 3.99 16.70 -3.39
C THR A 8 2.73 16.84 -4.23
N LEU A 9 2.14 15.72 -4.68
CA LEU A 9 0.87 15.75 -5.39
C LEU A 9 -0.28 16.17 -4.46
N PRO A 10 -1.28 16.91 -4.97
CA PRO A 10 -2.57 17.06 -4.32
C PRO A 10 -3.18 15.69 -3.95
N ILE A 11 -3.93 15.63 -2.85
CA ILE A 11 -4.53 14.37 -2.38
C ILE A 11 -5.35 13.64 -3.47
N PRO A 12 -6.20 14.31 -4.28
CA PRO A 12 -6.90 13.64 -5.37
C PRO A 12 -5.96 13.00 -6.40
N GLU A 13 -4.83 13.65 -6.71
CA GLU A 13 -3.84 13.15 -7.66
C GLU A 13 -3.03 11.98 -7.08
N GLN A 14 -2.76 11.97 -5.76
CA GLN A 14 -2.16 10.81 -5.10
C GLN A 14 -3.05 9.57 -5.23
N TRP A 15 -4.36 9.73 -5.05
CA TRP A 15 -5.31 8.64 -5.21
C TRP A 15 -5.42 8.19 -6.66
N PHE A 16 -5.48 9.14 -7.60
CA PHE A 16 -5.47 8.82 -9.02
C PHE A 16 -4.23 8.01 -9.40
N GLU A 17 -3.04 8.48 -9.01
CA GLU A 17 -1.77 7.80 -9.29
C GLU A 17 -1.75 6.39 -8.69
N LEU A 18 -2.24 6.22 -7.46
CA LEU A 18 -2.28 4.92 -6.80
C LEU A 18 -3.27 3.95 -7.45
N TRP A 19 -4.46 4.42 -7.82
CA TRP A 19 -5.50 3.56 -8.39
C TRP A 19 -5.25 3.21 -9.84
N GLU A 20 -4.62 4.11 -10.59
CA GLU A 20 -4.28 3.88 -12.00
C GLU A 20 -3.02 3.02 -12.17
N TYR A 21 -2.00 3.23 -11.33
CA TYR A 21 -0.68 2.61 -11.53
C TYR A 21 -0.25 1.67 -10.40
N GLY A 22 -1.00 1.58 -9.32
CA GLY A 22 -0.70 0.70 -8.19
C GLY A 22 -1.10 -0.75 -8.45
N SER A 23 -0.30 -1.68 -7.95
CA SER A 23 -0.61 -3.11 -7.92
C SER A 23 -0.96 -3.52 -6.49
N PHE A 24 -2.17 -4.02 -6.28
CA PHE A 24 -2.58 -4.58 -4.99
C PHE A 24 -1.74 -5.80 -4.62
N LEU A 25 -1.31 -5.88 -3.36
CA LEU A 25 -0.51 -6.99 -2.85
C LEU A 25 -1.25 -7.80 -1.79
N ALA A 26 -1.75 -7.14 -0.74
CA ALA A 26 -2.38 -7.81 0.39
C ALA A 26 -3.25 -6.84 1.20
N THR A 27 -4.20 -7.38 1.95
CA THR A 27 -4.95 -6.64 2.98
C THR A 27 -4.80 -7.36 4.31
N VAL A 28 -4.43 -6.61 5.34
CA VAL A 28 -4.52 -7.06 6.74
C VAL A 28 -5.72 -6.36 7.36
N GLN A 29 -6.67 -7.13 7.89
CA GLN A 29 -7.84 -6.60 8.56
C GLN A 29 -7.66 -6.69 10.07
N THR A 30 -8.06 -5.63 10.77
CA THR A 30 -8.15 -5.58 12.23
C THR A 30 -9.50 -5.01 12.62
N ASP A 31 -9.88 -5.14 13.90
CA ASP A 31 -11.15 -4.60 14.40
C ASP A 31 -11.28 -3.07 14.22
N TRP A 32 -10.16 -2.37 14.04
CA TRP A 32 -10.12 -0.90 13.97
C TRP A 32 -9.82 -0.37 12.57
N CYS A 33 -9.18 -1.14 11.71
CA CYS A 33 -8.72 -0.68 10.40
C CYS A 33 -8.39 -1.83 9.45
N ASN A 34 -8.68 -1.62 8.18
CA ASN A 34 -8.14 -2.39 7.07
C ASN A 34 -6.88 -1.70 6.54
N PHE A 35 -5.78 -2.46 6.44
CA PHE A 35 -4.52 -1.99 5.89
C PHE A 35 -4.26 -2.70 4.56
N SER A 36 -4.55 -2.02 3.45
CA SER A 36 -4.32 -2.54 2.10
C SER A 36 -2.98 -2.08 1.55
N LEU A 37 -2.11 -3.02 1.20
CA LEU A 37 -0.79 -2.76 0.65
C LEU A 37 -0.80 -2.77 -0.88
N TYR A 38 -0.19 -1.74 -1.46
CA TYR A 38 0.01 -1.62 -2.90
C TYR A 38 1.49 -1.42 -3.21
N ALA A 39 1.99 -2.06 -4.26
CA ALA A 39 3.23 -1.68 -4.93
C ALA A 39 2.93 -0.54 -5.91
N LEU A 40 3.73 0.53 -5.87
CA LEU A 40 3.61 1.66 -6.77
C LEU A 40 5.01 2.12 -7.20
N HIS A 41 5.32 2.00 -8.49
CA HIS A 41 6.65 2.27 -9.03
C HIS A 41 7.77 1.49 -8.32
N SER A 42 8.53 2.16 -7.44
CA SER A 42 9.69 1.61 -6.71
C SER A 42 9.52 1.72 -5.18
N PHE A 43 8.28 1.84 -4.72
CA PHE A 43 7.90 1.95 -3.32
C PHE A 43 6.54 1.28 -3.06
N TYR A 44 6.13 1.25 -1.80
CA TYR A 44 4.85 0.72 -1.37
C TYR A 44 3.96 1.85 -0.85
N VAL A 45 2.65 1.66 -0.98
CA VAL A 45 1.65 2.53 -0.39
C VAL A 45 0.69 1.69 0.42
N GLU A 46 0.55 2.03 1.69
CA GLU A 46 -0.46 1.43 2.52
C GLU A 46 -1.70 2.32 2.58
N VAL A 47 -2.85 1.74 2.31
CA VAL A 47 -4.14 2.41 2.34
C VAL A 47 -4.90 1.96 3.57
N TYR A 48 -5.39 2.94 4.32
CA TYR A 48 -6.17 2.70 5.52
C TYR A 48 -7.63 2.91 5.17
N SER A 49 -8.46 1.93 5.51
CA SER A 49 -9.90 2.05 5.37
C SER A 49 -10.64 1.55 6.61
N ASP A 50 -11.85 2.06 6.77
CA ASP A 50 -12.75 1.65 7.85
C ASP A 50 -13.22 0.20 7.61
N PRO A 51 -13.13 -0.69 8.61
CA PRO A 51 -13.39 -2.12 8.41
C PRO A 51 -14.87 -2.43 8.13
N ALA A 52 -15.80 -1.58 8.59
CA ALA A 52 -17.22 -1.79 8.39
C ALA A 52 -17.72 -1.28 7.03
N THR A 53 -17.15 -0.18 6.54
CA THR A 53 -17.64 0.55 5.35
C THR A 53 -16.68 0.47 4.16
N ASN A 54 -15.45 -0.02 4.36
CA ASN A 54 -14.35 0.03 3.39
C ASN A 54 -14.01 1.45 2.89
N ARG A 55 -14.48 2.50 3.57
CA ARG A 55 -14.17 3.87 3.21
C ARG A 55 -12.69 4.15 3.47
N VAL A 56 -11.94 4.42 2.41
CA VAL A 56 -10.53 4.84 2.50
C VAL A 56 -10.44 6.23 3.11
N PHE A 57 -9.47 6.43 4.01
CA PHE A 57 -9.28 7.72 4.69
C PHE A 57 -7.83 8.18 4.76
N ALA A 58 -6.84 7.32 4.47
CA ALA A 58 -5.45 7.72 4.41
C ALA A 58 -4.62 6.80 3.51
N ASN A 59 -3.52 7.33 2.97
CA ASN A 59 -2.47 6.56 2.33
C ASN A 59 -1.10 6.90 2.95
N PHE A 60 -0.22 5.92 3.03
CA PHE A 60 1.10 6.04 3.63
C PHE A 60 2.16 5.42 2.72
N PRO A 61 2.90 6.23 1.95
CA PRO A 61 3.96 5.73 1.09
C PRO A 61 5.26 5.49 1.87
N PHE A 62 5.89 4.32 1.66
CA PHE A 62 7.15 3.90 2.29
C PHE A 62 7.98 3.02 1.35
N LYS A 63 9.29 2.88 1.60
CA LYS A 63 10.22 2.11 0.74
C LYS A 63 10.94 0.98 1.48
N ASP A 64 10.93 1.00 2.80
CA ASP A 64 11.66 0.03 3.63
C ASP A 64 10.79 -1.17 4.01
N THR A 65 11.45 -2.27 4.37
CA THR A 65 10.78 -3.51 4.78
C THR A 65 10.08 -3.40 6.13
N LYS A 66 10.35 -2.33 6.90
CA LYS A 66 9.74 -2.09 8.22
C LYS A 66 8.22 -1.97 8.17
N GLY A 67 7.65 -1.49 7.06
CA GLY A 67 6.20 -1.45 6.87
C GLY A 67 5.59 -2.80 6.43
N LEU A 68 6.43 -3.76 6.01
CA LEU A 68 5.99 -5.05 5.46
C LEU A 68 5.77 -6.12 6.53
N GLU A 69 6.26 -5.91 7.76
CA GLU A 69 6.27 -6.92 8.83
C GLU A 69 4.89 -7.53 9.10
N LYS A 70 3.86 -6.69 9.10
CA LYS A 70 2.46 -7.14 9.30
C LYS A 70 1.88 -7.93 8.14
N TYR A 71 2.52 -7.87 6.97
CA TYR A 71 2.09 -8.54 5.75
C TYR A 71 2.87 -9.82 5.47
N ILE A 72 3.93 -10.12 6.23
CA ILE A 72 4.79 -11.30 5.98
C ILE A 72 3.98 -12.61 5.95
N MET A 73 2.94 -12.73 6.77
CA MET A 73 2.07 -13.91 6.81
C MET A 73 0.94 -13.89 5.76
N HIS A 74 0.76 -12.77 5.05
CA HIS A 74 -0.36 -12.52 4.13
C HIS A 74 0.09 -12.25 2.69
N ILE A 75 1.38 -12.03 2.45
CA ILE A 75 1.97 -11.98 1.12
C ILE A 75 2.41 -13.40 0.79
N GLU A 76 1.71 -14.03 -0.15
CA GLU A 76 2.31 -15.12 -0.90
C GLU A 76 3.46 -14.50 -1.70
N VAL A 77 4.71 -14.81 -1.32
CA VAL A 77 5.87 -14.48 -2.15
C VAL A 77 5.79 -15.40 -3.37
N PRO A 78 5.41 -14.92 -4.57
CA PRO A 78 5.42 -15.77 -5.74
C PRO A 78 6.91 -15.92 -6.10
N GLU A 79 7.47 -17.06 -5.73
CA GLU A 79 8.80 -17.54 -6.11
C GLU A 79 9.90 -16.46 -6.14
N LEU A 80 10.54 -16.27 -4.97
CA LEU A 80 11.96 -15.95 -4.99
C LEU A 80 12.69 -17.14 -5.66
N ASN A 81 12.77 -17.12 -6.99
CA ASN A 81 13.76 -17.89 -7.74
C ASN A 81 15.13 -17.31 -7.38
N ILE A 82 15.64 -17.72 -6.22
CA ILE A 82 17.04 -17.57 -5.86
C ILE A 82 17.76 -18.67 -6.65
N ILE A 83 18.33 -18.24 -7.78
CA ILE A 83 19.33 -19.00 -8.54
C ILE A 83 20.56 -19.19 -7.67
#